data_AF-A0A7X4KCK9-F1
#
_entry.id   AF-A0A7X4KCK9-F1
#
_cell.length_a   1.000
_cell.length_b   1.000
_cell.length_c   1.000
_cell.angle_alpha   90.00
_cell.angle_beta   90.00
_cell.angle_gamma   90.00
#
_symmetry.space_group_name_H-M   'P 1'
#
loop_
_entity.id
_entity.type
_entity.pdbx_description
1 polymer ?
#
loop_
_entity_poly.entity_id
_entity_poly.type
_entity_poly.pdbx_seq_one_letter_code
_entity_poly.pdbx_strand_id
1 'polypeptide(L)'
;MTKPTSSRRTIAAKLLLVALFGIPAVLYLPRASDKGPNENRHLAPWPKLPDSVAALPVFNAQIDAWVNDHFGLRDQLVVLNTRLRYALFRQFPTHQIIEGKEGRLFLSTYQPQEPPYSGILSICGYGNSYAPLLERDINRLVEVTQREGINARLLVVPSSPVVNTRQLPSWVARLCNTTSPLMQQVLASPTLSPQARDKIYYPLNEMRQAAAEEELFPRTFFHWAGRGPRLVSDWTEQRFWGMQPQQATPYVSERQVKPSDVGQVFRGLEKPSQVEVMNTGASGIEMCESPACFGEALQPALSKVGEVSRYRNPKAPRGRLVLISDSFGLPAAIWFARYYKEVAHIGTNSIEQLNPAELEQLRHLVFDGRATDDVLVLYHDGTAQARRISKDFKALLPGF
;
A
#
# COMPACT_ATOMS: atom_id res chain seq x y z
N MET A 1 52.81 26.01 33.96
CA MET A 1 51.97 25.13 33.11
C MET A 1 51.55 25.91 31.87
N THR A 2 52.24 25.72 30.75
CA THR A 2 51.95 26.40 29.47
C THR A 2 50.97 25.54 28.66
N LYS A 3 49.81 26.11 28.29
CA LYS A 3 48.83 25.42 27.42
C LYS A 3 49.47 25.13 26.05
N PRO A 4 49.35 23.92 25.48
CA PRO A 4 49.89 23.63 24.17
C PRO A 4 49.11 24.43 23.12
N THR A 5 49.81 25.30 22.39
CA THR A 5 49.28 26.03 21.24
C THR A 5 48.98 25.05 20.12
N SER A 6 47.71 24.94 19.70
CA SER A 6 47.33 24.02 18.62
C SER A 6 48.06 24.37 17.32
N SER A 7 48.65 23.36 16.65
CA SER A 7 49.39 23.57 15.42
C SER A 7 48.52 24.22 14.33
N ARG A 8 49.12 24.99 13.42
CA ARG A 8 48.43 25.59 12.25
C ARG A 8 47.65 24.56 11.43
N ARG A 9 48.12 23.31 11.37
CA ARG A 9 47.43 22.18 10.71
C ARG A 9 46.14 21.79 11.42
N THR A 10 46.14 21.82 12.75
CA THR A 10 44.95 21.53 13.57
C THR A 10 43.90 22.63 13.43
N ILE A 11 44.32 23.89 13.34
CA ILE A 11 43.41 25.03 13.10
C ILE A 11 42.83 24.94 11.68
N ALA A 12 43.66 24.69 10.66
CA ALA A 12 43.22 24.53 9.29
C ALA A 12 42.24 23.35 9.14
N ALA A 13 42.52 22.20 9.77
CA ALA A 13 41.60 21.06 9.76
C ALA A 13 40.25 21.40 10.42
N LYS A 14 40.25 22.12 11.55
CA LYS A 14 39.02 22.57 12.22
C LYS A 14 38.23 23.55 11.35
N LEU A 15 38.88 24.53 10.73
CA LEU A 15 38.24 25.48 9.83
C LEU A 15 37.67 24.79 8.59
N LEU A 16 38.38 23.81 8.04
CA LEU A 16 37.92 23.03 6.90
C LEU A 16 36.72 22.16 7.26
N LEU A 17 36.70 21.59 8.46
CA LEU A 17 35.54 20.86 8.98
C LEU A 17 34.34 21.79 9.17
N VAL A 18 34.54 22.95 9.80
CA VAL A 18 33.50 23.98 9.99
C VAL A 18 33.00 24.50 8.65
N ALA A 19 33.85 24.68 7.65
CA ALA A 19 33.44 25.07 6.30
C ALA A 19 32.67 23.95 5.59
N LEU A 20 33.15 22.70 5.67
CA LEU A 20 32.51 21.54 5.05
C LEU A 20 31.08 21.32 5.58
N PHE A 21 30.85 21.54 6.88
CA PHE A 21 29.53 21.40 7.50
C PHE A 21 28.71 22.70 7.53
N GLY A 22 29.38 23.86 7.58
CA GLY A 22 28.74 25.17 7.70
C GLY A 22 28.30 25.78 6.37
N ILE A 23 29.02 25.52 5.27
CA ILE A 23 28.66 26.04 3.94
C ILE A 23 27.31 25.47 3.47
N PRO A 24 27.01 24.15 3.58
CA PRO A 24 25.69 23.63 3.27
C PRO A 24 24.57 24.27 4.12
N ALA A 25 24.81 24.53 5.41
CA ALA A 25 23.85 25.17 6.29
C ALA A 25 23.55 26.62 5.87
N VAL A 26 24.58 27.40 5.53
CA VAL A 26 24.44 28.80 5.08
C VAL A 26 23.76 28.90 3.72
N LEU A 27 24.07 27.99 2.79
CA LEU A 27 23.50 28.00 1.44
C LEU A 27 22.03 27.53 1.38
N TYR A 28 21.54 26.82 2.40
CA TYR A 28 20.18 26.28 2.45
C TYR A 28 19.22 27.01 3.41
N LEU A 29 19.73 27.84 4.32
CA LEU A 29 18.91 28.76 5.14
C LEU A 29 17.85 29.56 4.34
N PRO A 30 18.12 30.05 3.11
CA PRO A 30 17.13 30.80 2.31
C PRO A 30 16.12 29.91 1.55
N ARG A 31 16.27 28.59 1.57
CA ARG A 31 15.44 27.62 0.82
C ARG A 31 14.63 26.69 1.72
N ALA A 32 14.49 27.04 3.00
CA ALA A 32 13.55 26.42 3.91
C ALA A 32 12.11 26.64 3.40
N SER A 33 11.66 25.77 2.51
CA SER A 33 10.28 25.67 2.06
C SER A 33 9.47 24.95 3.12
N ASP A 34 8.32 25.49 3.52
CA ASP A 34 7.38 24.82 4.45
C ASP A 34 6.80 23.50 3.90
N LYS A 35 7.07 23.19 2.63
CA LYS A 35 6.73 21.93 1.97
C LYS A 35 8.00 21.21 1.56
N GLY A 36 8.30 20.10 2.24
CA GLY A 36 9.30 19.16 1.77
C GLY A 36 8.81 18.51 0.48
N PRO A 37 9.65 18.38 -0.57
CA PRO A 37 9.27 17.63 -1.75
C PRO A 37 9.26 16.14 -1.39
N ASN A 38 8.09 15.50 -1.46
CA ASN A 38 7.92 14.04 -1.52
C ASN A 38 8.23 13.19 -0.27
N GLU A 39 8.39 13.78 0.91
CA GLU A 39 8.21 13.03 2.16
C GLU A 39 6.83 13.41 2.69
N ASN A 40 5.90 12.47 2.89
CA ASN A 40 4.58 12.71 3.50
C ASN A 40 4.75 13.13 4.98
N ARG A 41 5.40 14.27 5.22
CA ARG A 41 5.82 14.77 6.52
C ARG A 41 5.66 16.28 6.56
N HIS A 42 4.97 16.75 7.60
CA HIS A 42 4.94 18.16 7.93
C HIS A 42 6.28 18.57 8.53
N LEU A 43 6.97 19.51 7.89
CA LEU A 43 8.24 20.05 8.40
C LEU A 43 7.97 20.87 9.65
N ALA A 44 8.86 20.77 10.64
CA ALA A 44 8.77 21.54 11.86
C ALA A 44 8.84 23.06 11.55
N PRO A 45 7.91 23.89 12.02
CA PRO A 45 7.97 25.33 11.81
C PRO A 45 9.14 25.94 12.58
N TRP A 46 9.56 27.14 12.18
CA TRP A 46 10.55 27.91 12.94
C TRP A 46 10.05 28.15 14.38
N PRO A 47 10.86 27.87 15.42
CA PRO A 47 10.44 28.03 16.81
C PRO A 47 10.23 29.49 17.18
N LYS A 48 9.20 29.74 18.02
CA LYS A 48 9.02 31.05 18.65
C LYS A 48 10.07 31.23 19.74
N LEU A 49 10.54 32.47 19.91
CA LEU A 49 11.47 32.80 20.99
C LEU A 49 10.84 32.45 22.36
N PRO A 50 11.62 31.92 23.31
CA PRO A 50 11.09 31.55 24.63
C PRO A 50 10.81 32.80 25.46
N ASP A 51 9.60 32.90 26.01
CA ASP A 51 9.19 34.03 26.86
C ASP A 51 9.72 33.91 28.31
N SER A 52 10.35 32.79 28.67
CA SER A 52 10.93 32.57 30.00
C SER A 52 12.01 31.48 29.99
N VAL A 53 12.82 31.45 31.06
CA VAL A 53 13.84 30.41 31.29
C VAL A 53 13.21 29.01 31.38
N ALA A 54 12.00 28.90 31.93
CA ALA A 54 11.28 27.64 32.01
C ALA A 54 10.87 27.08 30.63
N ALA A 55 10.76 27.94 29.61
CA ALA A 55 10.43 27.55 28.24
C ALA A 55 11.65 27.08 27.41
N LEU A 56 12.88 27.20 27.94
CA LEU A 56 14.11 26.84 27.23
C LEU A 56 14.17 25.36 26.77
N PRO A 57 13.76 24.36 27.57
CA PRO A 57 13.77 22.97 27.10
C PRO A 57 12.86 22.74 25.89
N VAL A 58 11.69 23.39 25.87
CA VAL A 58 10.72 23.31 24.76
C VAL A 58 11.29 24.00 23.52
N PHE A 59 11.87 25.19 23.67
CA PHE A 59 12.53 25.91 22.59
C PHE A 59 13.67 25.10 21.97
N ASN A 60 14.52 24.47 22.79
CA ASN A 60 15.62 23.63 22.32
C ASN A 60 15.10 22.43 21.51
N ALA A 61 14.08 21.73 22.01
CA ALA A 61 13.47 20.61 21.29
C ALA A 61 12.86 21.05 19.93
N GLN A 62 12.28 22.25 19.86
CA GLN A 62 11.74 22.80 18.62
C GLN A 62 12.83 23.23 17.64
N ILE A 63 13.94 23.80 18.12
CA ILE A 63 15.14 24.09 17.30
C ILE A 63 15.71 22.78 16.73
N ASP A 64 15.86 21.74 17.56
CA ASP A 64 16.35 20.45 17.10
C ASP A 64 15.45 19.85 16.01
N ALA A 65 14.13 19.92 16.19
CA ALA A 65 13.17 19.48 15.19
C ALA A 65 13.30 20.29 13.88
N TRP A 66 13.38 21.62 13.98
CA TRP A 66 13.56 22.49 12.82
C TRP A 66 14.88 22.22 12.08
N VAL A 67 16.01 22.13 12.80
CA VAL A 67 17.32 21.84 12.20
C VAL A 67 17.33 20.48 11.52
N ASN A 68 16.71 19.46 12.13
CA ASN A 68 16.60 18.13 11.51
C ASN A 68 15.81 18.15 10.20
N ASP A 69 14.79 18.99 10.11
CA ASP A 69 13.90 19.09 8.94
C ASP A 69 14.47 20.01 7.85
N HIS A 70 15.29 20.99 8.24
CA HIS A 70 15.84 22.00 7.34
C HIS A 70 17.35 21.84 7.10
N PHE A 71 17.92 20.72 7.51
CA PHE A 71 19.33 20.42 7.25
C PHE A 71 19.58 20.42 5.73
N GLY A 72 20.39 21.38 5.28
CA GLY A 72 20.78 21.50 3.88
C GLY A 72 21.40 20.20 3.36
N LEU A 73 21.01 19.80 2.16
CA LEU A 73 21.44 18.56 1.50
C LEU A 73 20.88 17.24 2.08
N ARG A 74 19.96 17.25 3.05
CA ARG A 74 19.36 16.03 3.62
C ARG A 74 18.91 15.05 2.54
N ASP A 75 18.09 15.52 1.60
CA ASP A 75 17.58 14.74 0.48
C ASP A 75 18.68 14.08 -0.35
N GLN A 76 19.69 14.87 -0.73
CA GLN A 76 20.82 14.41 -1.53
C GLN A 76 21.65 13.37 -0.76
N LEU A 77 21.85 13.56 0.54
CA LEU A 77 22.57 12.61 1.40
C LEU A 77 21.78 11.32 1.64
N VAL A 78 20.45 11.40 1.79
CA VAL A 78 19.57 10.22 1.87
C VAL A 78 19.65 9.43 0.56
N VAL A 79 19.51 10.09 -0.59
CA VAL A 79 19.63 9.47 -1.92
C VAL A 79 21.01 8.84 -2.11
N LEU A 80 22.08 9.56 -1.74
CA LEU A 80 23.45 9.07 -1.85
C LEU A 80 23.68 7.85 -0.94
N ASN A 81 23.24 7.91 0.32
CA ASN A 81 23.33 6.79 1.26
C ASN A 81 22.57 5.57 0.75
N THR A 82 21.35 5.74 0.24
CA THR A 82 20.57 4.65 -0.37
C THR A 82 21.31 4.02 -1.54
N ARG A 83 21.82 4.85 -2.47
CA ARG A 83 22.56 4.38 -3.64
C ARG A 83 23.84 3.64 -3.26
N LEU A 84 24.63 4.19 -2.33
CA LEU A 84 25.87 3.57 -1.88
C LEU A 84 25.62 2.25 -1.15
N ARG A 85 24.65 2.21 -0.23
CA ARG A 85 24.29 0.98 0.49
C ARG A 85 23.86 -0.13 -0.46
N TYR A 86 23.00 0.19 -1.42
CA TYR A 86 22.53 -0.81 -2.36
C TYR A 86 23.61 -1.22 -3.36
N ALA A 87 24.37 -0.28 -3.92
CA ALA A 87 25.41 -0.57 -4.90
C ALA A 87 26.58 -1.38 -4.31
N LEU A 88 27.02 -1.05 -3.10
CA LEU A 88 28.17 -1.69 -2.46
C LEU A 88 27.81 -2.96 -1.69
N PHE A 89 26.65 -2.99 -1.04
CA PHE A 89 26.28 -4.06 -0.10
C PHE A 89 25.00 -4.81 -0.46
N ARG A 90 24.28 -4.40 -1.52
CA ARG A 90 22.93 -4.92 -1.85
C ARG A 90 21.95 -4.81 -0.67
N GLN A 91 22.10 -3.75 0.13
CA GLN A 91 21.28 -3.49 1.31
C GLN A 91 20.32 -2.33 1.07
N PHE A 92 19.06 -2.54 1.44
CA PHE A 92 18.07 -1.47 1.51
C PHE A 92 18.29 -0.60 2.76
N PRO A 93 17.86 0.67 2.75
CA PRO A 93 17.95 1.55 3.91
C PRO A 93 17.23 1.03 5.17
N THR A 94 16.12 0.32 4.99
CA THR A 94 15.35 -0.34 6.06
C THR A 94 15.11 -1.81 5.74
N HIS A 95 14.71 -2.62 6.72
CA HIS A 95 14.34 -4.04 6.53
C HIS A 95 12.88 -4.26 6.10
N GLN A 96 12.17 -3.19 5.73
CA GLN A 96 10.81 -3.29 5.17
C GLN A 96 10.80 -4.02 3.84
N ILE A 97 11.90 -3.98 3.09
CA ILE A 97 12.05 -4.69 1.83
C ILE A 97 13.25 -5.61 1.91
N ILE A 98 13.10 -6.82 1.40
CA ILE A 98 14.18 -7.78 1.24
C ILE A 98 14.30 -8.19 -0.23
N GLU A 99 15.52 -8.55 -0.62
CA GLU A 99 15.79 -9.21 -1.90
C GLU A 99 15.87 -10.72 -1.65
N GLY A 100 14.99 -11.47 -2.30
CA GLY A 100 15.03 -12.93 -2.34
C GLY A 100 15.94 -13.44 -3.45
N LYS A 101 15.69 -14.68 -3.87
CA LYS A 101 16.39 -15.31 -4.98
C LYS A 101 16.04 -14.61 -6.29
N GLU A 102 17.01 -14.60 -7.21
CA GLU A 102 16.85 -14.05 -8.56
C GLU A 102 16.40 -12.57 -8.60
N GLY A 103 16.75 -11.80 -7.57
CA GLY A 103 16.47 -10.37 -7.49
C GLY A 103 15.01 -10.01 -7.23
N ARG A 104 14.16 -10.97 -6.85
CA ARG A 104 12.76 -10.69 -6.48
C ARG A 104 12.69 -9.94 -5.17
N LEU A 105 11.88 -8.90 -5.12
CA LEU A 105 11.68 -8.08 -3.92
C LEU A 105 10.41 -8.49 -3.19
N PHE A 106 10.47 -8.43 -1.87
CA PHE A 106 9.35 -8.74 -0.98
C PHE A 106 9.22 -7.65 0.08
N LEU A 107 7.98 -7.26 0.37
CA LEU A 107 7.68 -6.51 1.58
C LEU A 107 7.85 -7.46 2.78
N SER A 108 8.88 -7.21 3.58
CA SER A 108 9.29 -7.99 4.75
C SER A 108 8.53 -7.57 6.01
N THR A 109 8.26 -6.27 6.15
CA THR A 109 7.49 -5.68 7.26
C THR A 109 6.62 -4.52 6.75
N TYR A 110 5.51 -4.26 7.42
CA TYR A 110 4.62 -3.14 7.06
C TYR A 110 5.18 -1.82 7.59
N GLN A 111 5.87 -1.89 8.73
CA GLN A 111 6.44 -0.72 9.39
C GLN A 111 7.95 -0.89 9.65
N PRO A 112 8.75 0.20 9.59
CA PRO A 112 10.19 0.12 9.81
C PRO A 112 10.61 -0.40 11.20
N GLN A 113 9.75 -0.25 12.22
CA GLN A 113 10.03 -0.66 13.60
C GLN A 113 9.70 -2.13 13.88
N GLU A 114 8.97 -2.80 13.00
CA GLU A 114 8.61 -4.21 13.18
C GLU A 114 9.85 -5.11 13.05
N PRO A 115 9.89 -6.28 13.70
CA PRO A 115 11.00 -7.21 13.50
C PRO A 115 11.15 -7.61 12.02
N PRO A 116 12.38 -7.74 11.48
CA PRO A 116 12.60 -8.19 10.10
C PRO A 116 11.84 -9.49 9.79
N TYR A 117 11.31 -9.60 8.56
CA TYR A 117 10.55 -10.74 8.05
C TYR A 117 9.21 -11.01 8.75
N SER A 118 8.82 -10.22 9.76
CA SER A 118 7.60 -10.46 10.54
C SER A 118 6.34 -10.48 9.68
N GLY A 119 6.22 -9.58 8.69
CA GLY A 119 5.10 -9.56 7.75
C GLY A 119 5.00 -10.85 6.94
N ILE A 120 6.13 -11.33 6.40
CA ILE A 120 6.20 -12.56 5.61
C ILE A 120 5.84 -13.79 6.45
N LEU A 121 6.50 -13.95 7.60
CA LEU A 121 6.28 -15.11 8.48
C LEU A 121 4.83 -15.15 8.96
N SER A 122 4.27 -13.98 9.23
CA SER A 122 2.91 -13.84 9.68
C SER A 122 1.87 -14.26 8.62
N ILE A 123 1.99 -13.81 7.37
CA ILE A 123 1.07 -14.24 6.30
C ILE A 123 1.27 -15.71 5.91
N CYS A 124 2.50 -16.23 6.05
CA CYS A 124 2.78 -17.67 5.94
C CYS A 124 2.10 -18.49 7.05
N GLY A 125 1.59 -17.86 8.12
CA GLY A 125 0.97 -18.54 9.26
C GLY A 125 1.98 -19.09 10.28
N TYR A 126 3.24 -18.64 10.23
CA TYR A 126 4.28 -19.09 11.15
C TYR A 126 4.24 -18.25 12.44
N GLY A 127 4.14 -18.91 13.60
CA GLY A 127 4.11 -18.24 14.91
C GLY A 127 2.91 -17.30 15.11
N ASN A 128 1.85 -17.46 14.31
CA ASN A 128 0.74 -16.53 14.22
C ASN A 128 -0.53 -17.12 14.88
N SER A 129 -1.21 -16.33 15.72
CA SER A 129 -2.47 -16.67 16.41
C SER A 129 -3.66 -15.77 16.01
N TYR A 130 -3.56 -15.04 14.89
CA TYR A 130 -4.56 -14.08 14.40
C TYR A 130 -5.73 -14.72 13.66
N ALA A 131 -5.68 -16.01 13.30
CA ALA A 131 -6.75 -16.68 12.57
C ALA A 131 -8.13 -16.52 13.25
N PRO A 132 -8.30 -16.74 14.57
CA PRO A 132 -9.59 -16.56 15.24
C PRO A 132 -10.13 -15.13 15.21
N LEU A 133 -9.24 -14.13 15.18
CA LEU A 133 -9.63 -12.73 15.09
C LEU A 133 -10.07 -12.39 13.66
N LEU A 134 -9.38 -12.90 12.66
CA LEU A 134 -9.72 -12.70 11.26
C LEU A 134 -11.01 -13.43 10.88
N GLU A 135 -11.24 -14.65 11.38
CA GLU A 135 -12.51 -15.37 11.26
C GLU A 135 -13.68 -14.55 11.79
N ARG A 136 -13.51 -13.94 12.97
CA ARG A 136 -14.52 -13.05 13.57
C ARG A 136 -14.78 -11.84 12.69
N ASP A 137 -13.74 -11.18 12.21
CA ASP A 137 -13.87 -9.98 11.38
C ASP A 137 -14.59 -10.31 10.06
N ILE A 138 -14.28 -11.45 9.42
CA ILE A 138 -14.94 -11.90 8.19
C ILE A 138 -16.41 -12.27 8.43
N ASN A 139 -16.70 -13.04 9.48
CA ASN A 139 -18.08 -13.36 9.85
C ASN A 139 -18.87 -12.06 10.11
N ARG A 140 -18.27 -11.10 10.82
CA ARG A 140 -18.90 -9.81 11.14
C ARG A 140 -19.16 -8.97 9.90
N LEU A 141 -18.20 -8.91 8.97
CA LEU A 141 -18.36 -8.22 7.69
C LEU A 141 -19.59 -8.75 6.94
N VAL A 142 -19.69 -10.07 6.81
CA VAL A 142 -20.78 -10.73 6.08
C VAL A 142 -22.12 -10.50 6.78
N GLU A 143 -22.17 -10.64 8.11
CA GLU A 143 -23.39 -10.40 8.90
C GLU A 143 -23.88 -8.94 8.81
N VAL A 144 -22.99 -7.97 9.00
CA VAL A 144 -23.35 -6.54 8.98
C VAL A 144 -23.79 -6.12 7.58
N THR A 145 -23.02 -6.46 6.55
CA THR A 145 -23.37 -6.07 5.17
C THR A 145 -24.72 -6.65 4.76
N GLN A 146 -25.02 -7.90 5.11
CA GLN A 146 -26.33 -8.49 4.81
C GLN A 146 -27.49 -7.84 5.57
N ARG A 147 -27.30 -7.50 6.84
CA ARG A 147 -28.33 -6.78 7.62
C ARG A 147 -28.67 -5.43 7.02
N GLU A 148 -27.69 -4.77 6.43
CA GLU A 148 -27.85 -3.50 5.69
C GLU A 148 -28.32 -3.71 4.23
N GLY A 149 -28.65 -4.94 3.82
CA GLY A 149 -29.10 -5.24 2.46
C GLY A 149 -27.99 -5.19 1.40
N ILE A 150 -26.73 -5.15 1.81
CA ILE A 150 -25.55 -5.09 0.95
C ILE A 150 -25.04 -6.51 0.69
N ASN A 151 -25.01 -6.91 -0.59
CA ASN A 151 -24.48 -8.20 -1.00
C ASN A 151 -22.95 -8.17 -1.19
N ALA A 152 -22.21 -7.86 -0.12
CA ALA A 152 -20.76 -7.75 -0.19
C ALA A 152 -20.08 -9.12 -0.36
N ARG A 153 -19.06 -9.16 -1.23
CA ARG A 153 -18.11 -10.26 -1.39
C ARG A 153 -16.74 -9.81 -0.91
N LEU A 154 -15.95 -10.73 -0.35
CA LEU A 154 -14.59 -10.47 0.11
C LEU A 154 -13.60 -11.26 -0.74
N LEU A 155 -12.80 -10.55 -1.52
CA LEU A 155 -11.59 -11.08 -2.14
C LEU A 155 -10.40 -10.80 -1.23
N VAL A 156 -9.74 -11.86 -0.76
CA VAL A 156 -8.42 -11.74 -0.13
C VAL A 156 -7.37 -12.15 -1.15
N VAL A 157 -6.48 -11.24 -1.52
CA VAL A 157 -5.43 -11.50 -2.51
C VAL A 157 -4.18 -12.06 -1.81
N PRO A 158 -3.70 -13.25 -2.18
CA PRO A 158 -2.41 -13.76 -1.71
C PRO A 158 -1.26 -12.81 -2.07
N SER A 159 -0.45 -12.41 -1.09
CA SER A 159 0.71 -11.55 -1.36
C SER A 159 1.88 -12.33 -1.98
N SER A 160 2.82 -11.60 -2.60
CA SER A 160 4.00 -12.18 -3.25
C SER A 160 4.75 -13.25 -2.42
N PRO A 161 4.95 -13.13 -1.09
CA PRO A 161 5.70 -14.14 -0.33
C PRO A 161 5.05 -15.55 -0.30
N VAL A 162 3.71 -15.63 -0.26
CA VAL A 162 2.99 -16.91 -0.23
C VAL A 162 2.77 -17.48 -1.64
N VAL A 163 2.77 -16.63 -2.67
CA VAL A 163 2.73 -17.05 -4.08
C VAL A 163 4.11 -17.53 -4.54
N ASN A 164 5.15 -16.74 -4.26
CA ASN A 164 6.53 -16.94 -4.72
C ASN A 164 7.44 -17.53 -3.63
N THR A 165 6.92 -18.41 -2.78
CA THR A 165 7.64 -18.92 -1.58
C THR A 165 9.01 -19.52 -1.90
N ARG A 166 9.18 -20.17 -3.06
CA ARG A 166 10.46 -20.75 -3.49
C ARG A 166 11.56 -19.70 -3.73
N GLN A 167 11.16 -18.46 -4.06
CA GLN A 167 12.06 -17.33 -4.32
C GLN A 167 12.37 -16.51 -3.05
N LEU A 168 11.79 -16.84 -1.89
CA LEU A 168 12.22 -16.28 -0.62
C LEU A 168 13.64 -16.77 -0.23
N PRO A 169 14.33 -16.08 0.69
CA PRO A 169 15.54 -16.63 1.31
C PRO A 169 15.28 -18.03 1.87
N SER A 170 16.22 -18.96 1.69
CA SER A 170 15.98 -20.39 1.93
C SER A 170 15.51 -20.73 3.35
N TRP A 171 15.97 -19.99 4.35
CA TRP A 171 15.54 -20.18 5.74
C TRP A 171 14.10 -19.70 5.96
N VAL A 172 13.70 -18.57 5.36
CA VAL A 172 12.32 -18.05 5.41
C VAL A 172 11.37 -19.01 4.70
N ALA A 173 11.74 -19.44 3.49
CA ALA A 173 10.97 -20.41 2.71
C ALA A 173 10.73 -21.71 3.49
N ARG A 174 11.76 -22.19 4.23
CA ARG A 174 11.65 -23.38 5.07
C ARG A 174 10.60 -23.20 6.16
N LEU A 175 10.61 -22.07 6.87
CA LEU A 175 9.61 -21.77 7.91
C LEU A 175 8.21 -21.62 7.33
N CYS A 176 8.06 -20.93 6.20
CA CYS A 176 6.77 -20.84 5.51
C CYS A 176 6.22 -22.20 5.09
N ASN A 177 7.09 -23.16 4.76
CA ASN A 177 6.69 -24.51 4.38
C ASN A 177 6.36 -25.44 5.57
N THR A 178 6.59 -25.04 6.82
CA THR A 178 6.20 -25.84 8.00
C THR A 178 4.76 -25.58 8.45
N THR A 179 4.04 -24.70 7.77
CA THR A 179 2.70 -24.24 8.15
C THR A 179 1.88 -23.94 6.90
N SER A 180 0.58 -23.77 7.07
CA SER A 180 -0.31 -23.28 6.01
C SER A 180 -0.41 -21.75 6.11
N PRO A 181 -0.40 -21.00 4.98
CA PRO A 181 -0.73 -19.59 4.94
C PRO A 181 -1.97 -19.25 5.76
N LEU A 182 -1.94 -18.12 6.47
CA LEU A 182 -2.96 -17.76 7.47
C LEU A 182 -4.39 -17.84 6.90
N MET A 183 -4.60 -17.32 5.70
CA MET A 183 -5.92 -17.37 5.06
C MET A 183 -6.39 -18.79 4.74
N GLN A 184 -5.50 -19.74 4.46
CA GLN A 184 -5.90 -21.14 4.30
C GLN A 184 -6.33 -21.75 5.64
N GLN A 185 -5.68 -21.36 6.75
CA GLN A 185 -6.11 -21.77 8.10
C GLN A 185 -7.52 -21.25 8.40
N VAL A 186 -7.78 -19.97 8.11
CA VAL A 186 -9.10 -19.33 8.27
C VAL A 186 -10.18 -20.05 7.44
N LEU A 187 -9.89 -20.36 6.17
CA LEU A 187 -10.85 -21.04 5.29
C LEU A 187 -11.14 -22.49 5.71
N ALA A 188 -10.17 -23.16 6.32
CA ALA A 188 -10.34 -24.51 6.86
C ALA A 188 -11.04 -24.52 8.23
N SER A 189 -11.01 -23.41 8.96
CA SER A 189 -11.50 -23.32 10.34
C SER A 189 -13.01 -23.53 10.47
N PRO A 190 -13.51 -24.34 11.42
CA PRO A 190 -14.95 -24.59 11.60
C PRO A 190 -15.74 -23.38 12.09
N THR A 191 -15.09 -22.39 12.69
CA THR A 191 -15.68 -21.14 13.20
C THR A 191 -16.07 -20.16 12.09
N LEU A 192 -15.47 -20.29 10.90
CA LEU A 192 -15.89 -19.52 9.73
C LEU A 192 -17.24 -20.04 9.26
N SER A 193 -18.26 -19.19 9.34
CA SER A 193 -19.64 -19.58 9.05
C SER A 193 -19.78 -20.04 7.59
N PRO A 194 -20.71 -20.97 7.29
CA PRO A 194 -20.95 -21.40 5.91
C PRO A 194 -21.25 -20.23 4.97
N GLN A 195 -22.04 -19.27 5.46
CA GLN A 195 -22.39 -18.07 4.72
C GLN A 195 -21.16 -17.19 4.42
N ALA A 196 -20.23 -17.05 5.38
CA ALA A 196 -18.99 -16.33 5.14
C ALA A 196 -18.09 -17.07 4.13
N ARG A 197 -18.00 -18.39 4.20
CA ARG A 197 -17.24 -19.21 3.22
C ARG A 197 -17.72 -19.01 1.78
N ASP A 198 -19.02 -18.85 1.57
CA ASP A 198 -19.59 -18.60 0.25
C ASP A 198 -19.33 -17.18 -0.27
N LYS A 199 -19.02 -16.24 0.63
CA LYS A 199 -18.80 -14.82 0.34
C LYS A 199 -17.33 -14.43 0.25
N ILE A 200 -16.41 -15.33 0.59
CA ILE A 200 -14.96 -15.10 0.55
C ILE A 200 -14.27 -15.88 -0.57
N TYR A 201 -13.23 -15.30 -1.15
CA TYR A 201 -12.34 -15.95 -2.10
C TYR A 201 -10.88 -15.62 -1.82
N TYR A 202 -10.02 -16.64 -1.86
CA TYR A 202 -8.57 -16.54 -1.68
C TYR A 202 -7.87 -17.42 -2.75
N PRO A 203 -7.53 -16.85 -3.92
CA PRO A 203 -7.08 -17.60 -5.11
C PRO A 203 -5.61 -18.08 -5.04
N LEU A 204 -5.15 -18.60 -3.89
CA LEU A 204 -3.73 -18.95 -3.74
C LEU A 204 -3.27 -20.06 -4.69
N ASN A 205 -4.12 -21.07 -4.93
CA ASN A 205 -3.75 -22.19 -5.79
C ASN A 205 -3.66 -21.74 -7.25
N GLU A 206 -4.64 -20.98 -7.70
CA GLU A 206 -4.71 -20.38 -9.04
C GLU A 206 -3.53 -19.44 -9.27
N MET A 207 -3.22 -18.56 -8.30
CA MET A 207 -2.06 -17.67 -8.38
C MET A 207 -0.74 -18.44 -8.40
N ARG A 208 -0.57 -19.49 -7.59
CA ARG A 208 0.66 -20.31 -7.61
C ARG A 208 0.84 -21.06 -8.93
N GLN A 209 -0.24 -21.57 -9.51
CA GLN A 209 -0.20 -22.22 -10.82
C GLN A 209 0.18 -21.21 -11.91
N ALA A 210 -0.50 -20.06 -11.97
CA ALA A 210 -0.19 -19.04 -12.96
C ALA A 210 1.22 -18.43 -12.78
N ALA A 211 1.72 -18.32 -11.54
CA ALA A 211 3.07 -17.83 -11.27
C ALA A 211 4.20 -18.74 -11.78
N ALA A 212 3.89 -19.95 -12.26
CA ALA A 212 4.87 -20.80 -12.93
C ALA A 212 5.22 -20.29 -14.34
N GLU A 213 4.31 -19.53 -14.97
CA GLU A 213 4.41 -19.09 -16.37
C GLU A 213 4.34 -17.56 -16.51
N GLU A 214 3.75 -16.88 -15.53
CA GLU A 214 3.44 -15.45 -15.58
C GLU A 214 4.04 -14.69 -14.38
N GLU A 215 4.51 -13.46 -14.62
CA GLU A 215 4.87 -12.56 -13.53
C GLU A 215 3.62 -11.85 -12.98
N LEU A 216 2.94 -12.47 -12.01
CA LEU A 216 1.81 -11.85 -11.30
C LEU A 216 2.23 -10.67 -10.43
N PHE A 217 3.46 -10.76 -9.92
CA PHE A 217 4.19 -9.71 -9.23
C PHE A 217 5.45 -9.46 -10.04
N PRO A 218 5.62 -8.28 -10.66
CA PRO A 218 6.88 -7.96 -11.31
C PRO A 218 8.04 -8.09 -10.31
N ARG A 219 9.20 -8.58 -10.74
CA ARG A 219 10.29 -8.97 -9.81
C ARG A 219 10.68 -7.86 -8.83
N THR A 220 10.63 -6.62 -9.26
CA THR A 220 11.09 -5.48 -8.46
C THR A 220 9.98 -4.80 -7.68
N PHE A 221 8.75 -5.29 -7.77
CA PHE A 221 7.56 -4.75 -7.13
C PHE A 221 7.21 -5.64 -5.93
N PHE A 222 6.67 -5.02 -4.87
CA PHE A 222 6.05 -5.79 -3.80
C PHE A 222 4.51 -5.78 -3.92
N HIS A 223 3.94 -4.83 -4.65
CA HIS A 223 2.57 -4.93 -5.16
C HIS A 223 2.50 -5.81 -6.41
N TRP A 224 1.31 -6.34 -6.68
CA TRP A 224 1.00 -6.92 -7.98
C TRP A 224 0.87 -5.83 -9.05
N ALA A 225 1.12 -6.20 -10.30
CA ALA A 225 0.85 -5.36 -11.47
C ALA A 225 0.77 -6.25 -12.71
N GLY A 226 0.45 -5.66 -13.85
CA GLY A 226 0.42 -6.41 -15.09
C GLY A 226 -0.68 -7.47 -15.11
N ARG A 227 -0.28 -8.72 -15.39
CA ARG A 227 -1.20 -9.85 -15.53
C ARG A 227 -1.81 -10.33 -14.22
N GLY A 228 -1.17 -10.07 -13.08
CA GLY A 228 -1.65 -10.50 -11.76
C GLY A 228 -3.07 -10.02 -11.46
N PRO A 229 -3.29 -8.68 -11.39
CA PRO A 229 -4.61 -8.13 -11.16
C PRO A 229 -5.64 -8.56 -12.22
N ARG A 230 -5.25 -8.64 -13.50
CA ARG A 230 -6.12 -9.13 -14.58
C ARG A 230 -6.66 -10.53 -14.31
N LEU A 231 -5.76 -11.49 -14.07
CA LEU A 231 -6.12 -12.89 -13.86
C LEU A 231 -6.99 -13.06 -12.62
N VAL A 232 -6.65 -12.35 -11.53
CA VAL A 232 -7.43 -12.42 -10.30
C VAL A 232 -8.81 -11.78 -10.47
N SER A 233 -8.94 -10.69 -11.23
CA SER A 233 -10.27 -10.15 -11.60
C SER A 233 -11.08 -11.19 -12.37
N ASP A 234 -10.50 -11.82 -13.40
CA ASP A 234 -11.18 -12.87 -14.19
C ASP A 234 -11.68 -14.03 -13.29
N TRP A 235 -10.83 -14.54 -12.39
CA TRP A 235 -11.21 -15.62 -11.45
C TRP A 235 -12.24 -15.18 -10.41
N THR A 236 -12.17 -13.93 -9.95
CA THR A 236 -13.13 -13.37 -9.00
C THR A 236 -14.52 -13.27 -9.61
N GLU A 237 -14.59 -12.78 -10.85
CA GLU A 237 -15.82 -12.70 -11.64
C GLU A 237 -16.46 -14.07 -11.86
N GLN A 238 -15.63 -15.06 -12.19
CA GLN A 238 -16.07 -16.45 -12.32
C GLN A 238 -16.57 -17.00 -10.97
N ARG A 239 -15.84 -16.77 -9.87
CA ARG A 239 -16.12 -17.36 -8.56
C ARG A 239 -17.39 -16.83 -7.91
N PHE A 240 -17.62 -15.51 -7.98
CA PHE A 240 -18.71 -14.87 -7.25
C PHE A 240 -19.96 -14.64 -8.09
N TRP A 241 -19.79 -14.43 -9.39
CA TRP A 241 -20.87 -14.03 -10.29
C TRP A 241 -21.03 -14.93 -11.52
N GLY A 242 -20.24 -16.01 -11.62
CA GLY A 242 -20.33 -17.00 -12.70
C GLY A 242 -19.90 -16.47 -14.07
N MET A 243 -19.29 -15.29 -14.12
CA MET A 243 -18.92 -14.63 -15.36
C MET A 243 -17.63 -15.20 -15.93
N GLN A 244 -17.69 -15.71 -17.15
CA GLN A 244 -16.53 -16.21 -17.88
C GLN A 244 -15.77 -15.06 -18.55
N PRO A 245 -14.44 -15.15 -18.72
CA PRO A 245 -13.64 -14.12 -19.39
C PRO A 245 -14.11 -13.75 -20.80
N GLN A 246 -14.72 -14.70 -21.51
CA GLN A 246 -15.27 -14.51 -22.86
C GLN A 246 -16.55 -13.65 -22.87
N GLN A 247 -17.22 -13.52 -21.73
CA GLN A 247 -18.40 -12.65 -21.58
C GLN A 247 -18.00 -11.21 -21.24
N ALA A 248 -16.75 -10.98 -20.84
CA ALA A 248 -16.22 -9.64 -20.61
C ALA A 248 -16.02 -8.92 -21.95
N THR A 249 -16.06 -7.59 -21.92
CA THR A 249 -15.66 -6.81 -23.11
C THR A 249 -14.20 -7.06 -23.47
N PRO A 250 -13.86 -7.08 -24.79
CA PRO A 250 -12.49 -7.19 -25.23
C PRO A 250 -11.68 -5.97 -24.79
N TYR A 251 -10.38 -6.15 -24.64
CA TYR A 251 -9.47 -5.08 -24.26
C TYR A 251 -8.23 -5.09 -25.14
N VAL A 252 -7.59 -3.93 -25.22
CA VAL A 252 -6.27 -3.75 -25.82
C VAL A 252 -5.29 -3.47 -24.69
N SER A 253 -4.16 -4.17 -24.71
CA SER A 253 -3.07 -3.95 -23.76
C SER A 253 -1.75 -3.74 -24.47
N GLU A 254 -0.83 -3.10 -23.76
CA GLU A 254 0.54 -2.88 -24.21
C GLU A 254 1.51 -3.12 -23.05
N ARG A 255 2.76 -3.40 -23.38
CA ARG A 255 3.82 -3.54 -22.38
C ARG A 255 4.47 -2.19 -22.13
N GLN A 256 4.39 -1.72 -20.89
CA GLN A 256 5.03 -0.48 -20.46
C GLN A 256 6.07 -0.74 -19.38
N VAL A 257 7.14 0.05 -19.37
CA VAL A 257 8.10 0.07 -18.26
C VAL A 257 7.52 0.96 -17.16
N LYS A 258 7.28 0.39 -15.97
CA LYS A 258 6.75 1.13 -14.82
C LYS A 258 7.77 1.15 -13.68
N PRO A 259 7.83 2.25 -12.91
CA PRO A 259 8.65 2.30 -11.70
C PRO A 259 8.07 1.35 -10.64
N SER A 260 8.93 0.62 -9.94
CA SER A 260 8.52 -0.18 -8.77
C SER A 260 8.13 0.68 -7.58
N ASP A 261 7.31 0.11 -6.70
CA ASP A 261 6.99 0.65 -5.37
C ASP A 261 8.24 0.99 -4.53
N VAL A 262 9.36 0.31 -4.78
CA VAL A 262 10.64 0.54 -4.08
C VAL A 262 11.15 1.97 -4.23
N GLY A 263 10.91 2.61 -5.38
CA GLY A 263 11.34 4.00 -5.59
C GLY A 263 10.53 4.99 -4.76
N GLN A 264 9.30 4.63 -4.38
CA GLN A 264 8.47 5.41 -3.47
C GLN A 264 8.92 5.25 -2.01
N VAL A 265 9.41 4.07 -1.64
CA VAL A 265 9.90 3.78 -0.27
C VAL A 265 11.34 4.27 -0.08
N PHE A 266 12.21 4.10 -1.07
CA PHE A 266 13.63 4.41 -1.00
C PHE A 266 14.05 5.36 -2.12
N ARG A 267 14.07 6.65 -1.79
CA ARG A 267 14.55 7.68 -2.71
C ARG A 267 15.97 7.36 -3.19
N GLY A 268 16.17 7.49 -4.51
CA GLY A 268 17.46 7.24 -5.15
C GLY A 268 17.66 5.82 -5.66
N LEU A 269 16.74 4.89 -5.37
CA LEU A 269 16.77 3.52 -5.86
C LEU A 269 15.57 3.26 -6.79
N GLU A 270 15.82 3.30 -8.09
CA GLU A 270 14.81 2.95 -9.09
C GLU A 270 15.05 1.55 -9.61
N LYS A 271 13.99 0.74 -9.61
CA LYS A 271 14.01 -0.62 -10.15
C LYS A 271 12.75 -0.80 -11.01
N PRO A 272 12.75 -0.36 -12.27
CA PRO A 272 11.57 -0.50 -13.09
C PRO A 272 11.33 -1.97 -13.49
N SER A 273 10.11 -2.28 -13.90
CA SER A 273 9.79 -3.56 -14.56
C SER A 273 8.83 -3.34 -15.71
N GLN A 274 8.91 -4.21 -16.71
CA GLN A 274 7.96 -4.23 -17.81
C GLN A 274 6.68 -4.91 -17.34
N VAL A 275 5.55 -4.23 -17.48
CA VAL A 275 4.24 -4.73 -17.05
C VAL A 275 3.22 -4.53 -18.17
N GLU A 276 2.23 -5.41 -18.20
CA GLU A 276 1.06 -5.25 -19.07
C GLU A 276 0.16 -4.13 -18.53
N VAL A 277 -0.23 -3.20 -19.39
CA VAL A 277 -1.13 -2.10 -19.03
C VAL A 277 -2.27 -2.09 -20.04
N MET A 278 -3.50 -2.02 -19.55
CA MET A 278 -4.65 -1.85 -20.42
C MET A 278 -4.66 -0.45 -21.02
N ASN A 279 -4.80 -0.37 -22.34
CA ASN A 279 -5.11 0.88 -23.02
C ASN A 279 -6.63 1.10 -22.92
N THR A 280 -7.06 1.91 -21.96
CA THR A 280 -8.49 2.15 -21.66
C THR A 280 -9.23 2.76 -22.85
N GLY A 281 -8.66 3.79 -23.48
CA GLY A 281 -9.24 4.43 -24.66
C GLY A 281 -9.44 3.46 -25.83
N ALA A 282 -8.43 2.66 -26.17
CA ALA A 282 -8.53 1.64 -27.22
C ALA A 282 -9.47 0.48 -26.83
N SER A 283 -9.67 0.25 -25.53
CA SER A 283 -10.62 -0.74 -25.01
C SER A 283 -12.05 -0.19 -24.89
N GLY A 284 -12.30 1.08 -25.23
CA GLY A 284 -13.60 1.72 -25.08
C GLY A 284 -14.02 1.94 -23.63
N ILE A 285 -13.05 2.10 -22.73
CA ILE A 285 -13.24 2.32 -21.30
C ILE A 285 -12.83 3.75 -20.98
N GLU A 286 -13.75 4.53 -20.41
CA GLU A 286 -13.44 5.84 -19.84
C GLU A 286 -12.81 5.62 -18.46
N MET A 287 -11.72 6.32 -18.17
CA MET A 287 -10.99 6.23 -16.91
C MET A 287 -10.83 7.60 -16.27
N CYS A 288 -11.07 7.66 -14.97
CA CYS A 288 -10.91 8.85 -14.16
C CYS A 288 -10.31 8.45 -12.79
N GLU A 289 -9.09 8.89 -12.48
CA GLU A 289 -8.33 8.51 -11.27
C GLU A 289 -8.13 9.71 -10.34
N SER A 290 -9.23 10.36 -9.96
CA SER A 290 -9.22 11.57 -9.15
C SER A 290 -10.45 11.65 -8.24
N PRO A 291 -10.37 12.32 -7.08
CA PRO A 291 -11.56 12.70 -6.31
C PRO A 291 -12.64 13.41 -7.13
N ALA A 292 -12.25 14.16 -8.18
CA ALA A 292 -13.18 14.88 -9.04
C ALA A 292 -14.18 13.98 -9.78
N CYS A 293 -13.86 12.70 -9.95
CA CYS A 293 -14.68 11.72 -10.67
C CYS A 293 -16.02 11.40 -9.98
N PHE A 294 -16.18 11.82 -8.72
CA PHE A 294 -17.32 11.52 -7.85
C PHE A 294 -18.16 12.75 -7.51
N GLY A 295 -17.87 13.89 -8.13
CA GLY A 295 -18.60 15.15 -7.91
C GLY A 295 -18.03 16.00 -6.77
N GLU A 296 -18.29 17.30 -6.81
CA GLU A 296 -17.66 18.30 -5.94
C GLU A 296 -17.89 18.05 -4.44
N ALA A 297 -19.09 17.59 -4.06
CA ALA A 297 -19.45 17.34 -2.67
C ALA A 297 -18.56 16.29 -1.99
N LEU A 298 -18.04 15.32 -2.75
CA LEU A 298 -17.23 14.22 -2.23
C LEU A 298 -15.72 14.48 -2.33
N GLN A 299 -15.30 15.51 -3.07
CA GLN A 299 -13.88 15.81 -3.28
C GLN A 299 -13.11 16.00 -1.96
N PRO A 300 -13.61 16.72 -0.93
CA PRO A 300 -12.87 16.89 0.31
C PRO A 300 -12.57 15.57 1.02
N ALA A 301 -13.55 14.67 1.10
CA ALA A 301 -13.39 13.34 1.70
C ALA A 301 -12.44 12.48 0.86
N LEU A 302 -12.71 12.35 -0.44
CA LEU A 302 -11.95 11.46 -1.32
C LEU A 302 -10.49 11.93 -1.53
N SER A 303 -10.21 13.23 -1.40
CA SER A 303 -8.83 13.75 -1.45
C SER A 303 -7.99 13.32 -0.25
N LYS A 304 -8.61 13.08 0.91
CA LYS A 304 -7.93 12.55 2.11
C LYS A 304 -7.73 11.04 2.03
N VAL A 305 -8.70 10.34 1.43
CA VAL A 305 -8.60 8.90 1.15
C VAL A 305 -7.49 8.61 0.13
N GLY A 306 -7.34 9.47 -0.87
CA GLY A 306 -6.27 9.43 -1.87
C GLY A 306 -6.56 8.49 -3.04
N GLU A 307 -6.57 7.18 -2.78
CA GLU A 307 -6.70 6.16 -3.84
C GLU A 307 -8.15 5.95 -4.26
N VAL A 308 -8.58 6.67 -5.29
CA VAL A 308 -9.94 6.55 -5.85
C VAL A 308 -9.89 6.51 -7.36
N SER A 309 -10.78 5.72 -7.96
CA SER A 309 -10.90 5.70 -9.42
C SER A 309 -12.29 5.31 -9.87
N ARG A 310 -12.69 5.82 -11.03
CA ARG A 310 -13.97 5.53 -11.66
C ARG A 310 -13.73 5.13 -13.12
N TYR A 311 -14.32 4.01 -13.49
CA TYR A 311 -14.27 3.48 -14.86
C TYR A 311 -15.68 3.37 -15.41
N ARG A 312 -15.88 3.75 -16.68
CA ARG A 312 -17.16 3.54 -17.38
C ARG A 312 -16.93 2.75 -18.66
N ASN A 313 -17.75 1.73 -18.85
CA ASN A 313 -17.73 0.86 -20.02
C ASN A 313 -19.16 0.50 -20.44
N PRO A 314 -19.83 1.32 -21.28
CA PRO A 314 -21.25 1.13 -21.58
C PRO A 314 -21.57 -0.22 -22.25
N LYS A 315 -20.57 -0.91 -22.81
CA LYS A 315 -20.70 -2.21 -23.47
C LYS A 315 -20.56 -3.41 -22.53
N ALA A 316 -20.15 -3.18 -21.28
CA ALA A 316 -19.95 -4.24 -20.31
C ALA A 316 -21.28 -4.90 -19.88
N PRO A 317 -21.25 -6.20 -19.56
CA PRO A 317 -22.47 -6.98 -19.33
C PRO A 317 -23.16 -6.67 -18.00
N ARG A 318 -22.41 -6.33 -16.95
CA ARG A 318 -22.95 -6.08 -15.61
C ARG A 318 -23.20 -4.60 -15.36
N GLY A 319 -24.03 -4.29 -14.37
CA GLY A 319 -24.35 -2.92 -13.96
C GLY A 319 -23.15 -2.22 -13.34
N ARG A 320 -23.17 -2.03 -12.02
CA ARG A 320 -22.13 -1.31 -11.30
C ARG A 320 -21.44 -2.20 -10.27
N LEU A 321 -20.12 -2.01 -10.14
CA LEU A 321 -19.30 -2.54 -9.07
C LEU A 321 -18.85 -1.39 -8.18
N VAL A 322 -19.03 -1.54 -6.87
CA VAL A 322 -18.34 -0.74 -5.86
C VAL A 322 -17.18 -1.58 -5.30
N LEU A 323 -15.96 -1.15 -5.57
CA LEU A 323 -14.74 -1.80 -5.12
C LEU A 323 -14.16 -1.03 -3.92
N ILE A 324 -14.22 -1.65 -2.74
CA ILE A 324 -13.62 -1.12 -1.51
C ILE A 324 -12.33 -1.89 -1.29
N SER A 325 -11.18 -1.21 -1.14
CA SER A 325 -9.92 -1.95 -1.12
C SER A 325 -8.79 -1.27 -0.38
N ASP A 326 -7.70 -2.02 -0.19
CA ASP A 326 -6.40 -1.45 0.12
C ASP A 326 -5.66 -1.07 -1.19
N SER A 327 -4.34 -0.91 -1.09
CA SER A 327 -3.48 -0.53 -2.21
C SER A 327 -3.47 -1.54 -3.37
N PHE A 328 -3.93 -2.78 -3.15
CA PHE A 328 -4.06 -3.76 -4.22
C PHE A 328 -5.23 -3.45 -5.16
N GLY A 329 -6.24 -2.68 -4.71
CA GLY A 329 -7.39 -2.38 -5.54
C GLY A 329 -7.10 -1.43 -6.70
N LEU A 330 -6.18 -0.48 -6.54
CA LEU A 330 -5.85 0.49 -7.60
C LEU A 330 -5.44 -0.18 -8.92
N PRO A 331 -4.44 -1.09 -8.96
CA PRO A 331 -4.08 -1.80 -10.19
C PRO A 331 -5.10 -2.88 -10.62
N ALA A 332 -6.09 -3.21 -9.78
CA ALA A 332 -7.13 -4.20 -10.08
C ALA A 332 -8.41 -3.59 -10.66
N ALA A 333 -8.80 -2.40 -10.21
CA ALA A 333 -10.07 -1.75 -10.54
C ALA A 333 -10.34 -1.66 -12.05
N ILE A 334 -9.31 -1.32 -12.82
CA ILE A 334 -9.35 -1.23 -14.28
C ILE A 334 -9.75 -2.56 -14.96
N TRP A 335 -9.36 -3.70 -14.40
CA TRP A 335 -9.64 -5.00 -15.02
C TRP A 335 -11.09 -5.45 -14.80
N PHE A 336 -11.70 -5.05 -13.68
CA PHE A 336 -13.13 -5.22 -13.45
C PHE A 336 -13.99 -4.39 -14.42
N ALA A 337 -13.46 -3.28 -14.97
CA ALA A 337 -14.19 -2.44 -15.93
C ALA A 337 -14.53 -3.18 -17.25
N ARG A 338 -13.92 -4.35 -17.50
CA ARG A 338 -14.31 -5.21 -18.62
C ARG A 338 -15.69 -5.87 -18.41
N TYR A 339 -16.08 -6.07 -17.15
CA TYR A 339 -17.28 -6.79 -16.74
C TYR A 339 -18.42 -5.86 -16.33
N TYR A 340 -18.11 -4.64 -15.87
CA TYR A 340 -19.08 -3.69 -15.33
C TYR A 340 -19.20 -2.42 -16.16
N LYS A 341 -20.45 -1.95 -16.33
CA LYS A 341 -20.73 -0.65 -16.95
C LYS A 341 -20.14 0.51 -16.18
N GLU A 342 -20.05 0.36 -14.85
CA GLU A 342 -19.35 1.29 -13.99
C GLU A 342 -18.58 0.55 -12.90
N VAL A 343 -17.31 0.91 -12.69
CA VAL A 343 -16.54 0.52 -11.50
C VAL A 343 -16.23 1.78 -10.71
N ALA A 344 -16.69 1.84 -9.47
CA ALA A 344 -16.36 2.88 -8.51
C ALA A 344 -15.43 2.29 -7.46
N HIS A 345 -14.15 2.63 -7.52
CA HIS A 345 -13.11 2.17 -6.61
C HIS A 345 -12.78 3.22 -5.56
N ILE A 346 -12.76 2.77 -4.31
CA ILE A 346 -12.50 3.56 -3.12
C ILE A 346 -11.50 2.79 -2.25
N GLY A 347 -10.29 3.32 -2.15
CA GLY A 347 -9.28 2.83 -1.22
C GLY A 347 -9.67 3.13 0.23
N THR A 348 -9.22 2.32 1.17
CA THR A 348 -9.44 2.55 2.61
C THR A 348 -8.15 2.91 3.34
N ASN A 349 -7.00 2.92 2.66
CA ASN A 349 -5.66 3.08 3.26
C ASN A 349 -5.56 4.26 4.23
N SER A 350 -6.23 5.37 3.92
CA SER A 350 -6.24 6.61 4.71
C SER A 350 -7.62 7.00 5.24
N ILE A 351 -8.53 6.03 5.40
CA ILE A 351 -9.89 6.29 5.86
C ILE A 351 -9.95 6.89 7.27
N GLU A 352 -8.94 6.64 8.12
CA GLU A 352 -8.85 7.26 9.45
C GLU A 352 -8.65 8.78 9.43
N GLN A 353 -8.33 9.37 8.28
CA GLN A 353 -8.19 10.83 8.14
C GLN A 353 -9.54 11.55 7.99
N LEU A 354 -10.62 10.80 7.79
CA LEU A 354 -11.95 11.35 7.59
C LEU A 354 -12.60 11.72 8.92
N ASN A 355 -13.27 12.88 8.94
CA ASN A 355 -14.15 13.25 10.04
C ASN A 355 -15.51 12.53 9.92
N PRO A 356 -16.37 12.57 10.96
CA PRO A 356 -17.66 11.86 10.93
C PRO A 356 -18.60 12.25 9.78
N ALA A 357 -18.62 13.53 9.37
CA ALA A 357 -19.46 13.97 8.25
C ALA A 357 -18.92 13.47 6.90
N GLU A 358 -17.60 13.43 6.73
CA GLU A 358 -16.95 12.88 5.54
C GLU A 358 -17.13 11.36 5.44
N LEU A 359 -17.08 10.65 6.58
CA LEU A 359 -17.39 9.22 6.64
C LEU A 359 -18.84 8.94 6.23
N GLU A 360 -19.77 9.76 6.68
CA GLU A 360 -21.19 9.64 6.32
C GLU A 360 -21.41 9.85 4.80
N GLN A 361 -20.77 10.87 4.23
CA GLN A 361 -20.79 11.09 2.77
C GLN A 361 -20.21 9.90 2.01
N LEU A 362 -19.10 9.32 2.50
CA LEU A 362 -18.50 8.13 1.90
C LEU A 362 -19.43 6.93 2.02
N ARG A 363 -20.10 6.74 3.16
CA ARG A 363 -21.09 5.69 3.38
C ARG A 363 -22.24 5.78 2.37
N HIS A 364 -22.80 6.97 2.18
CA HIS A 364 -23.82 7.21 1.17
C HIS A 364 -23.31 6.92 -0.26
N LEU A 365 -22.07 7.29 -0.57
CA LEU A 365 -21.47 6.96 -1.86
C LEU A 365 -21.37 5.45 -2.09
N VAL A 366 -21.04 4.67 -1.04
CA VAL A 366 -20.77 3.25 -1.15
C VAL A 366 -22.05 2.41 -1.11
N PHE A 367 -23.01 2.75 -0.24
CA PHE A 367 -24.12 1.85 0.13
C PHE A 367 -25.54 2.35 -0.17
N ASP A 368 -25.76 3.65 -0.34
CA ASP A 368 -27.14 4.18 -0.45
C ASP A 368 -27.77 4.00 -1.84
N GLY A 369 -29.05 3.60 -1.84
CA GLY A 369 -29.91 3.60 -3.03
C GLY A 369 -29.53 2.57 -4.10
N ARG A 370 -28.77 1.54 -3.74
CA ARG A 370 -28.02 0.68 -4.67
C ARG A 370 -28.13 -0.80 -4.38
N ALA A 371 -29.35 -1.27 -4.08
CA ALA A 371 -29.61 -2.68 -3.82
C ALA A 371 -29.22 -3.63 -4.98
N THR A 372 -29.01 -3.10 -6.19
CA THR A 372 -28.60 -3.84 -7.39
C THR A 372 -27.10 -3.81 -7.68
N ASP A 373 -26.32 -3.02 -6.93
CA ASP A 373 -24.88 -2.91 -7.15
C ASP A 373 -24.16 -4.14 -6.57
N ASP A 374 -23.15 -4.62 -7.29
CA ASP A 374 -22.21 -5.56 -6.71
C ASP A 374 -21.22 -4.80 -5.82
N VAL A 375 -20.91 -5.36 -4.65
CA VAL A 375 -19.91 -4.80 -3.75
C VAL A 375 -18.81 -5.82 -3.54
N LEU A 376 -17.58 -5.43 -3.87
CA LEU A 376 -16.38 -6.23 -3.66
C LEU A 376 -15.47 -5.51 -2.67
N VAL A 377 -15.17 -6.20 -1.58
CA VAL A 377 -14.10 -5.83 -0.65
C VAL A 377 -12.85 -6.57 -1.09
N LEU A 378 -11.79 -5.86 -1.46
CA LEU A 378 -10.54 -6.43 -1.95
C LEU A 378 -9.40 -6.01 -1.02
N TYR A 379 -8.86 -6.95 -0.26
CA TYR A 379 -7.66 -6.74 0.55
C TYR A 379 -6.62 -7.79 0.22
N HIS A 380 -5.33 -7.47 0.36
CA HIS A 380 -4.34 -8.53 0.40
C HIS A 380 -4.30 -9.19 1.78
N ASP A 381 -3.79 -10.42 1.84
CA ASP A 381 -3.73 -11.25 3.08
C ASP A 381 -3.02 -10.54 4.25
N GLY A 382 -2.02 -9.71 3.96
CA GLY A 382 -1.35 -8.86 4.93
C GLY A 382 -2.23 -7.80 5.58
N THR A 383 -2.98 -7.04 4.77
CA THR A 383 -3.99 -6.08 5.24
C THR A 383 -5.07 -6.77 6.05
N ALA A 384 -5.58 -7.90 5.58
CA ALA A 384 -6.59 -8.68 6.29
C ALA A 384 -6.08 -9.11 7.68
N GLN A 385 -4.85 -9.60 7.74
CA GLN A 385 -4.18 -9.97 8.99
C GLN A 385 -3.94 -8.78 9.93
N ALA A 386 -3.68 -7.59 9.39
CA ALA A 386 -3.53 -6.35 10.15
C ALA A 386 -4.85 -5.79 10.71
N ARG A 387 -5.93 -6.60 10.77
CA ARG A 387 -7.25 -6.25 11.32
C ARG A 387 -7.93 -5.09 10.58
N ARG A 388 -7.54 -4.83 9.33
CA ARG A 388 -8.08 -3.71 8.54
C ARG A 388 -9.55 -3.90 8.20
N ILE A 389 -10.04 -5.13 8.02
CA ILE A 389 -11.48 -5.41 7.87
C ILE A 389 -12.26 -4.79 9.03
N SER A 390 -11.89 -5.10 10.28
CA SER A 390 -12.59 -4.51 11.43
C SER A 390 -12.38 -3.00 11.54
N LYS A 391 -11.17 -2.51 11.30
CA LYS A 391 -10.87 -1.07 11.41
C LYS A 391 -11.70 -0.25 10.42
N ASP A 392 -11.70 -0.68 9.16
CA ASP A 392 -12.25 0.09 8.05
C ASP A 392 -13.79 0.00 8.05
N PHE A 393 -14.36 -1.17 8.34
CA PHE A 393 -15.81 -1.34 8.39
C PHE A 393 -16.46 -0.80 9.66
N LYS A 394 -15.73 -0.63 10.77
CA LYS A 394 -16.20 0.18 11.91
C LYS A 394 -16.41 1.64 11.53
N ALA A 395 -15.59 2.16 10.62
CA ALA A 395 -15.74 3.52 10.14
C ALA A 395 -16.86 3.65 9.09
N LEU A 396 -16.97 2.67 8.19
CA LEU A 396 -17.92 2.70 7.07
C LEU A 396 -19.34 2.25 7.42
N LEU A 397 -19.51 1.31 8.34
CA LEU A 397 -20.80 0.73 8.72
C LEU A 397 -20.99 0.83 10.23
N PRO A 398 -21.80 1.80 10.70
CA PRO A 398 -22.17 1.89 12.11
C PRO A 398 -22.74 0.56 12.60
N GLY A 399 -22.10 -0.04 13.60
CA GLY A 399 -22.51 -1.32 14.15
C GLY A 399 -21.68 -2.52 13.71
N PHE A 400 -20.58 -2.36 12.98
CA PHE A 400 -19.52 -3.38 12.93
C PHE A 400 -18.88 -3.57 14.32
#